data_AF-A0A3D3XVZ9-F1
#
_entry.id   AF-A0A3D3XVZ9-F1
#
_cell.length_a   1.000
_cell.length_b   1.000
_cell.length_c   1.000
_cell.angle_alpha   90.00
_cell.angle_beta   90.00
_cell.angle_gamma   90.00
#
_symmetry.space_group_name_H-M   'P 1'
#
loop_
_entity.id
_entity.type
_entity.pdbx_description
1 polymer ?
#
loop_
_entity_poly.entity_id
_entity_poly.type
_entity_poly.pdbx_seq_one_letter_code
_entity_poly.pdbx_strand_id
1 'polypeptide(L)'
;MGINEGLLSGCRVVEIAHPLTEYAGLVLAGLGADVYLVEPPQGSATRYRNPRVPGAGDSLRGSIAFLSRNTNKKSVVIDSSNGDDRDLLNRLIERSDVLIASRESELAWCVDHETVPTAVTITDERRLGTSSIVSFAASGGLASSGWPHQPPCNAPSWLALDGTSIYAATMALMGTLTYRRGGGVMRYEIPFEEAAVAAITPWTRPLYSYGMHAAGQGIATARLGAAALPIYEALDGYVRALAVTP
;
A
#
# COMPACT_ATOMS: atom_id res chain seq x y z
N MET A 1 -14.23 -14.20 27.65
CA MET A 1 -13.78 -13.58 26.39
C MET A 1 -12.31 -13.93 26.25
N GLY A 2 -11.98 -14.91 25.41
CA GLY A 2 -10.63 -15.48 25.33
C GLY A 2 -9.66 -14.47 24.74
N ILE A 3 -8.45 -14.41 25.32
CA ILE A 3 -7.40 -13.41 25.08
C ILE A 3 -6.69 -13.61 23.72
N ASN A 4 -7.36 -14.25 22.74
CA ASN A 4 -6.73 -14.78 21.52
C ASN A 4 -7.58 -14.65 20.24
N GLU A 5 -8.63 -13.82 20.23
CA GLU A 5 -9.31 -13.46 18.99
C GLU A 5 -8.74 -12.14 18.47
N GLY A 6 -8.09 -12.17 17.30
CA GLY A 6 -7.62 -10.96 16.63
C GLY A 6 -8.76 -9.98 16.36
N LEU A 7 -8.46 -8.68 16.23
CA LEU A 7 -9.45 -7.61 16.03
C LEU A 7 -10.44 -7.90 14.88
N LEU A 8 -9.95 -8.57 13.84
CA LEU A 8 -10.71 -8.94 12.65
C LEU A 8 -11.01 -10.45 12.57
N SER A 9 -10.98 -11.16 13.69
CA SER A 9 -11.40 -12.57 13.72
C SER A 9 -12.78 -12.74 13.08
N GLY A 10 -12.90 -13.76 12.24
CA GLY A 10 -14.10 -14.06 11.45
C GLY A 10 -14.38 -13.13 10.27
N CYS A 11 -13.56 -12.10 10.03
CA CYS A 11 -13.64 -11.26 8.83
C CYS A 11 -12.94 -11.95 7.66
N ARG A 12 -13.63 -12.13 6.53
CA ARG A 12 -13.05 -12.66 5.29
C ARG A 12 -12.77 -11.54 4.32
N VAL A 13 -11.54 -11.50 3.83
CA VAL A 13 -11.08 -10.50 2.87
C VAL A 13 -10.66 -11.20 1.59
N VAL A 14 -11.14 -10.74 0.45
CA VAL A 14 -10.61 -11.09 -0.87
C VAL A 14 -9.71 -9.95 -1.34
N GLU A 15 -8.44 -10.26 -1.57
CA GLU A 15 -7.46 -9.33 -2.14
C GLU A 15 -7.10 -9.80 -3.55
N ILE A 16 -7.38 -8.97 -4.55
CA ILE A 16 -6.99 -9.24 -5.93
C ILE A 16 -5.54 -8.79 -6.11
N ALA A 17 -4.67 -9.72 -6.50
CA ALA A 17 -3.23 -9.52 -6.55
C ALA A 17 -2.84 -8.29 -7.38
N HIS A 18 -2.22 -7.32 -6.71
CA HIS A 18 -1.51 -6.20 -7.33
C HIS A 18 -0.61 -5.52 -6.29
N PRO A 19 0.59 -5.01 -6.63
CA PRO A 19 1.47 -4.35 -5.66
C PRO A 19 0.83 -3.21 -4.84
N LEU A 20 -0.20 -2.53 -5.37
CA LEU A 20 -0.96 -1.50 -4.64
C LEU A 20 -1.85 -2.05 -3.53
N THR A 21 -2.18 -3.34 -3.57
CA THR A 21 -3.12 -3.98 -2.64
C THR A 21 -2.41 -4.80 -1.56
N GLU A 22 -1.19 -5.28 -1.83
CA GLU A 22 -0.54 -6.31 -1.01
C GLU A 22 -0.34 -5.87 0.44
N TYR A 23 0.06 -4.63 0.67
CA TYR A 23 0.28 -4.17 2.04
C TYR A 23 -1.04 -3.98 2.81
N ALA A 24 -2.16 -3.77 2.11
CA ALA A 24 -3.46 -3.63 2.74
C ALA A 24 -3.91 -4.96 3.36
N GLY A 25 -3.88 -6.05 2.59
CA GLY A 25 -4.21 -7.36 3.15
C GLY A 25 -3.14 -7.88 4.11
N LEU A 26 -1.88 -7.45 4.03
CA LEU A 26 -0.89 -7.75 5.09
C LEU A 26 -1.38 -7.21 6.44
N VAL A 27 -1.78 -5.93 6.47
CA VAL A 27 -2.30 -5.29 7.69
C VAL A 27 -3.55 -6.02 8.18
N LEU A 28 -4.50 -6.30 7.29
CA LEU A 28 -5.75 -6.96 7.68
C LEU A 28 -5.53 -8.40 8.19
N ALA A 29 -4.65 -9.18 7.53
CA ALA A 29 -4.26 -10.51 7.99
C ALA A 29 -3.55 -10.44 9.35
N GLY A 30 -2.67 -9.47 9.56
CA GLY A 30 -2.00 -9.21 10.84
C GLY A 30 -2.97 -8.86 11.97
N LEU A 31 -4.12 -8.25 11.64
CA LEU A 31 -5.21 -7.97 12.57
C LEU A 31 -6.16 -9.16 12.79
N GLY A 32 -5.90 -10.31 12.15
CA GLY A 32 -6.65 -11.55 12.33
C GLY A 32 -7.73 -11.83 11.30
N ALA A 33 -7.77 -11.10 10.18
CA ALA A 33 -8.69 -11.41 9.08
C ALA A 33 -8.23 -12.65 8.28
N ASP A 34 -9.19 -13.41 7.77
CA ASP A 34 -8.95 -14.47 6.78
C ASP A 34 -8.79 -13.85 5.39
N VAL A 35 -7.55 -13.53 5.02
CA VAL A 35 -7.25 -12.92 3.72
C VAL A 35 -6.97 -13.98 2.65
N TYR A 36 -7.78 -13.98 1.60
CA TYR A 36 -7.61 -14.76 0.37
C TYR A 36 -6.97 -13.88 -0.69
N LEU A 37 -5.70 -14.14 -1.00
CA LEU A 37 -4.97 -13.50 -2.10
C LEU A 37 -5.31 -14.24 -3.38
N VAL A 38 -6.01 -13.57 -4.29
CA VAL A 38 -6.38 -14.10 -5.61
C VAL A 38 -5.31 -13.71 -6.63
N GLU A 39 -4.63 -14.71 -7.18
CA GLU A 39 -3.51 -14.55 -8.11
C GLU A 39 -3.85 -15.06 -9.51
N PRO A 40 -3.26 -14.47 -10.57
CA PRO A 40 -3.34 -15.06 -11.91
C PRO A 40 -2.53 -16.37 -11.99
N PRO A 41 -2.66 -17.18 -13.06
CA PRO A 41 -1.97 -18.48 -13.18
C PRO A 41 -0.45 -18.44 -13.04
N GLN A 42 0.18 -17.35 -13.48
CA GLN A 42 1.61 -17.11 -13.32
C GLN A 42 2.01 -16.61 -11.92
N GLY A 43 1.05 -16.35 -11.03
CA GLY A 43 1.26 -15.78 -9.70
C GLY A 43 1.50 -14.26 -9.70
N SER A 44 1.46 -13.64 -8.52
CA SER A 44 1.68 -12.20 -8.35
C SER A 44 3.04 -11.74 -8.91
N ALA A 45 3.07 -10.56 -9.53
CA ALA A 45 4.28 -9.97 -10.09
C ALA A 45 5.45 -9.86 -9.09
N THR A 46 5.15 -9.66 -7.80
CA THR A 46 6.17 -9.58 -6.74
C THR A 46 6.89 -10.90 -6.49
N ARG A 47 6.34 -12.06 -6.86
CA ARG A 47 7.02 -13.38 -6.77
C ARG A 47 8.29 -13.48 -7.63
N TYR A 48 8.36 -12.65 -8.66
CA TYR A 48 9.47 -12.58 -9.59
C TYR A 48 10.55 -11.58 -9.17
N ARG A 49 10.33 -10.83 -8.08
CA ARG A 49 11.27 -9.80 -7.62
C ARG A 49 12.41 -10.39 -6.78
N ASN A 50 13.60 -9.87 -7.02
CA ASN A 50 14.77 -10.05 -6.17
C ASN A 50 14.81 -9.00 -5.05
N PRO A 51 15.55 -9.24 -3.95
CA PRO A 51 16.30 -10.46 -3.65
C PRO A 51 15.39 -11.64 -3.24
N ARG A 52 15.94 -12.86 -3.32
CA ARG A 52 15.31 -14.08 -2.81
C ARG A 52 15.94 -14.49 -1.48
N VAL A 53 15.19 -15.23 -0.67
CA VAL A 53 15.69 -15.84 0.57
C VAL A 53 16.92 -16.71 0.24
N PRO A 54 18.03 -16.62 1.00
CA PRO A 54 19.20 -17.46 0.77
C PRO A 54 18.84 -18.95 0.70
N GLY A 55 19.35 -19.66 -0.31
CA GLY A 55 19.06 -21.08 -0.53
C GLY A 55 17.76 -21.37 -1.29
N ALA A 56 16.91 -20.38 -1.59
CA ALA A 56 15.67 -20.61 -2.35
C ALA A 56 15.87 -20.81 -3.87
N GLY A 57 17.08 -20.59 -4.39
CA GLY A 57 17.37 -20.63 -5.83
C GLY A 57 16.43 -19.69 -6.60
N ASP A 58 15.93 -20.15 -7.75
CA ASP A 58 14.98 -19.40 -8.60
C ASP A 58 13.51 -19.59 -8.19
N SER A 59 13.24 -20.21 -7.04
CA SER A 59 11.87 -20.45 -6.60
C SER A 59 11.08 -19.16 -6.44
N LEU A 60 9.89 -19.10 -7.07
CA LEU A 60 8.92 -18.01 -6.93
C LEU A 60 8.35 -17.87 -5.51
N ARG A 61 8.53 -18.90 -4.68
CA ARG A 61 8.20 -18.85 -3.24
C ARG A 61 9.29 -18.19 -2.39
N GLY A 62 10.47 -17.96 -2.96
CA GLY A 62 11.62 -17.38 -2.27
C GLY A 62 11.71 -15.86 -2.35
N SER A 63 10.84 -15.17 -3.11
CA SER A 63 10.96 -13.71 -3.23
C SER A 63 10.70 -13.00 -1.90
N ILE A 64 11.68 -12.23 -1.43
CA ILE A 64 11.55 -11.46 -0.19
C ILE A 64 10.47 -10.39 -0.33
N ALA A 65 10.34 -9.77 -1.50
CA ALA A 65 9.32 -8.77 -1.79
C ALA A 65 7.90 -9.32 -1.64
N PHE A 66 7.65 -10.52 -2.17
CA PHE A 66 6.35 -11.19 -2.03
C PHE A 66 6.11 -11.62 -0.57
N LEU A 67 7.09 -12.30 0.04
CA LEU A 67 6.95 -12.85 1.39
C LEU A 67 6.69 -11.75 2.44
N SER A 68 7.36 -10.60 2.32
CA SER A 68 7.20 -9.50 3.28
C SER A 68 5.81 -8.84 3.23
N ARG A 69 5.04 -9.02 2.15
CA ARG A 69 3.70 -8.42 1.96
C ARG A 69 2.56 -9.42 1.93
N ASN A 70 2.85 -10.71 1.82
CA ASN A 70 1.82 -11.75 1.69
C ASN A 70 1.87 -12.82 2.78
N THR A 71 2.60 -12.55 3.87
CA THR A 71 2.57 -13.39 5.08
C THR A 71 1.16 -13.47 5.64
N ASN A 72 0.77 -14.64 6.15
CA ASN A 72 -0.56 -14.96 6.72
C ASN A 72 -1.76 -14.90 5.74
N LYS A 73 -1.51 -14.73 4.43
CA LYS A 73 -2.56 -14.82 3.41
C LYS A 73 -2.69 -16.23 2.84
N LYS A 74 -3.89 -16.60 2.41
CA LYS A 74 -4.19 -17.84 1.69
C LYS A 74 -4.22 -17.54 0.20
N SER A 75 -3.30 -18.10 -0.57
CA SER A 75 -3.25 -17.91 -2.03
C SER A 75 -4.28 -18.80 -2.74
N VAL A 76 -4.99 -18.22 -3.70
CA VAL A 76 -5.92 -18.89 -4.62
C VAL A 76 -5.56 -18.45 -6.03
N VAL A 77 -5.39 -19.40 -6.94
CA VAL A 77 -5.11 -19.10 -8.34
C VAL A 77 -6.42 -19.10 -9.12
N ILE A 78 -6.63 -18.06 -9.94
CA ILE A 78 -7.81 -17.89 -10.80
C ILE A 78 -7.33 -17.59 -12.22
N ASP A 79 -7.67 -18.48 -13.17
CA ASP A 79 -7.55 -18.21 -14.58
C ASP A 79 -8.81 -17.51 -15.10
N SER A 80 -8.71 -16.21 -15.37
CA SER A 80 -9.85 -15.42 -15.85
C SER A 80 -10.37 -15.84 -17.23
N SER A 81 -9.62 -16.66 -17.99
CA SER A 81 -10.09 -17.25 -19.24
C SER A 81 -11.02 -18.45 -19.01
N ASN A 82 -10.89 -19.14 -17.88
CA ASN A 82 -11.72 -20.28 -17.49
C ASN A 82 -13.04 -19.83 -16.84
N GLY A 83 -14.18 -20.32 -17.34
CA GLY A 83 -15.51 -20.02 -16.79
C GLY A 83 -15.68 -20.52 -15.35
N ASP A 84 -15.19 -21.72 -15.04
CA ASP A 84 -15.35 -22.31 -13.71
C ASP A 84 -14.55 -21.54 -12.64
N ASP A 85 -13.41 -20.99 -13.02
CA ASP A 85 -12.56 -20.15 -12.17
C ASP A 85 -13.22 -18.78 -11.93
N ARG A 86 -13.84 -18.18 -12.94
CA ARG A 86 -14.63 -16.95 -12.75
C ARG A 86 -15.80 -17.19 -11.80
N ASP A 87 -16.49 -18.31 -11.93
CA ASP A 87 -17.57 -18.69 -11.01
C ASP A 87 -17.05 -18.95 -9.59
N LEU A 88 -15.86 -19.54 -9.45
CA LEU A 88 -15.18 -19.70 -8.17
C LEU A 88 -14.84 -18.35 -7.53
N LEU A 89 -14.29 -17.41 -8.30
CA LEU A 89 -13.98 -16.06 -7.84
C LEU A 89 -15.24 -15.34 -7.35
N ASN A 90 -16.32 -15.37 -8.13
CA ASN A 90 -17.59 -14.76 -7.75
C ASN A 90 -18.12 -15.33 -6.42
N ARG A 91 -18.14 -16.66 -6.27
CA ARG A 91 -18.54 -17.31 -5.01
C ARG A 91 -17.63 -16.96 -3.84
N LEU A 92 -16.35 -16.71 -4.08
CA LEU A 92 -15.40 -16.30 -3.04
C LEU A 92 -15.70 -14.86 -2.59
N ILE A 93 -15.94 -13.95 -3.54
CA ILE A 93 -16.29 -12.55 -3.27
C ILE A 93 -17.63 -12.45 -2.54
N GLU A 94 -18.67 -13.15 -3.00
CA GLU A 94 -20.00 -13.19 -2.37
C GLU A 94 -19.97 -13.63 -0.89
N ARG A 95 -18.96 -14.43 -0.51
CA ARG A 95 -18.79 -14.97 0.85
C ARG A 95 -17.82 -14.16 1.70
N SER A 96 -17.30 -13.07 1.17
CA SER A 96 -16.34 -12.18 1.83
C SER A 96 -17.04 -10.96 2.44
N ASP A 97 -16.40 -10.34 3.42
CA ASP A 97 -16.84 -9.08 4.03
C ASP A 97 -16.22 -7.88 3.32
N VAL A 98 -15.02 -8.07 2.79
CA VAL A 98 -14.20 -7.03 2.15
C VAL A 98 -13.59 -7.55 0.86
N LEU A 99 -13.69 -6.75 -0.21
CA LEU A 99 -12.93 -6.89 -1.44
C LEU A 99 -11.93 -5.74 -1.54
N ILE A 100 -10.67 -6.05 -1.81
CA ILE A 100 -9.63 -5.07 -2.14
C ILE A 100 -9.08 -5.40 -3.52
N ALA A 101 -9.16 -4.43 -4.44
CA ALA A 101 -8.61 -4.58 -5.78
C ALA A 101 -7.97 -3.28 -6.25
N SER A 102 -7.14 -3.39 -7.28
CA SER A 102 -6.65 -2.25 -8.06
C SER A 102 -7.15 -2.40 -9.48
N ARG A 103 -7.55 -1.30 -10.14
CA ARG A 103 -8.05 -1.33 -11.53
C ARG A 103 -6.97 -1.76 -12.53
N GLU A 104 -5.72 -1.72 -12.10
CA GLU A 104 -4.52 -2.09 -12.84
C GLU A 104 -4.16 -3.58 -12.66
N SER A 105 -4.88 -4.31 -11.81
CA SER A 105 -4.72 -5.75 -11.69
C SER A 105 -5.16 -6.46 -12.98
N GLU A 106 -4.45 -7.52 -13.35
CA GLU A 106 -4.79 -8.37 -14.49
C GLU A 106 -6.18 -9.02 -14.37
N LEU A 107 -6.64 -9.23 -13.12
CA LEU A 107 -7.93 -9.85 -12.83
C LEU A 107 -9.04 -8.81 -12.61
N ALA A 108 -8.75 -7.50 -12.65
CA ALA A 108 -9.72 -6.45 -12.30
C ALA A 108 -11.00 -6.49 -13.15
N TRP A 109 -10.91 -6.92 -14.40
CA TRP A 109 -12.05 -6.94 -15.32
C TRP A 109 -13.09 -8.01 -14.98
N CYS A 110 -12.71 -9.08 -14.27
CA CYS A 110 -13.61 -10.18 -13.91
C CYS A 110 -14.06 -10.13 -12.44
N VAL A 111 -13.84 -8.99 -11.77
CA VAL A 111 -14.19 -8.78 -10.36
C VAL A 111 -15.52 -8.04 -10.28
N ASP A 112 -16.49 -8.65 -9.60
CA ASP A 112 -17.74 -7.98 -9.25
C ASP A 112 -17.59 -7.27 -7.89
N HIS A 113 -17.69 -5.95 -7.91
CA HIS A 113 -17.57 -5.13 -6.70
C HIS A 113 -18.90 -4.97 -5.94
N GLU A 114 -20.03 -5.37 -6.53
CA GLU A 114 -21.35 -5.06 -6.00
C GLU A 114 -21.86 -6.08 -4.97
N THR A 115 -21.29 -7.28 -4.96
CA THR A 115 -21.77 -8.41 -4.14
C THR A 115 -21.20 -8.45 -2.72
N VAL A 116 -20.22 -7.60 -2.41
CA VAL A 116 -19.52 -7.59 -1.12
C VAL A 116 -20.01 -6.44 -0.23
N PRO A 117 -20.05 -6.59 1.11
CA PRO A 117 -20.40 -5.50 2.02
C PRO A 117 -19.49 -4.28 1.91
N THR A 118 -18.17 -4.48 1.75
CA THR A 118 -17.19 -3.40 1.57
C THR A 118 -16.32 -3.69 0.36
N ALA A 119 -16.28 -2.77 -0.60
CA ALA A 119 -15.33 -2.82 -1.72
C ALA A 119 -14.39 -1.62 -1.64
N VAL A 120 -13.09 -1.87 -1.79
CA VAL A 120 -12.04 -0.86 -1.85
C VAL A 120 -11.29 -1.03 -3.17
N THR A 121 -11.37 -0.02 -4.01
CA THR A 121 -10.73 0.00 -5.33
C THR A 121 -9.65 1.06 -5.37
N ILE A 122 -8.42 0.65 -5.64
CA ILE A 122 -7.30 1.57 -5.87
C ILE A 122 -7.19 1.85 -7.37
N THR A 123 -6.96 3.11 -7.73
CA THR A 123 -6.88 3.56 -9.14
C THR A 123 -5.57 4.29 -9.42
N ASP A 124 -4.96 4.05 -10.56
CA ASP A 124 -3.78 4.76 -11.06
C ASP A 124 -4.10 5.41 -12.41
N GLU A 125 -4.96 6.44 -12.36
CA GLU A 125 -5.41 7.15 -13.57
C GLU A 125 -4.27 7.77 -14.38
N ARG A 126 -3.18 8.14 -13.70
CA ARG A 126 -1.97 8.67 -14.32
C ARG A 126 -1.05 7.59 -14.89
N ARG A 127 -1.37 6.32 -14.68
CA ARG A 127 -0.60 5.15 -15.16
C ARG A 127 0.88 5.23 -14.77
N LEU A 128 1.14 5.65 -13.53
CA LEU A 128 2.48 5.72 -12.96
C LEU A 128 3.13 4.33 -12.85
N GLY A 129 2.30 3.29 -12.72
CA GLY A 129 2.72 1.91 -12.55
C GLY A 129 3.30 1.63 -11.17
N THR A 130 4.10 0.56 -11.07
CA THR A 130 4.60 0.01 -9.80
C THR A 130 6.10 0.27 -9.55
N SER A 131 6.69 1.19 -10.31
CA SER A 131 8.09 1.58 -10.14
C SER A 131 8.24 2.42 -8.86
N SER A 132 8.98 1.90 -7.87
CA SER A 132 9.09 2.56 -6.56
C SER A 132 9.56 4.01 -6.66
N ILE A 133 10.54 4.28 -7.52
CA ILE A 133 11.08 5.64 -7.70
C ILE A 133 10.12 6.58 -8.41
N VAL A 134 9.37 6.10 -9.41
CA VAL A 134 8.39 6.92 -10.15
C VAL A 134 7.23 7.28 -9.25
N SER A 135 6.70 6.28 -8.55
CA SER A 135 5.65 6.47 -7.55
C SER A 135 6.07 7.44 -6.44
N PHE A 136 7.28 7.26 -5.88
CA PHE A 136 7.82 8.13 -4.84
C PHE A 136 8.07 9.57 -5.35
N ALA A 137 8.51 9.72 -6.60
CA ALA A 137 8.63 11.03 -7.25
C ALA A 137 7.28 11.74 -7.40
N ALA A 138 6.28 11.04 -7.97
CA ALA A 138 4.95 11.60 -8.23
C ALA A 138 4.24 12.03 -6.95
N SER A 139 4.43 11.28 -5.86
CA SER A 139 3.92 11.64 -4.53
C SER A 139 4.64 12.81 -3.84
N GLY A 140 5.62 13.44 -4.50
CA GLY A 140 6.41 14.56 -3.96
C GLY A 140 7.53 14.16 -3.00
N GLY A 141 7.69 12.87 -2.70
CA GLY A 141 8.67 12.37 -1.73
C GLY A 141 10.11 12.72 -2.08
N LEU A 142 10.50 12.62 -3.36
CA LEU A 142 11.86 12.97 -3.83
C LEU A 142 12.24 14.41 -3.52
N ALA A 143 11.30 15.35 -3.54
CA ALA A 143 11.60 16.75 -3.25
C ALA A 143 12.12 16.95 -1.82
N SER A 144 11.88 16.01 -0.91
CA SER A 144 12.31 16.07 0.50
C SER A 144 13.33 14.99 0.88
N SER A 145 13.89 14.26 -0.09
CA SER A 145 14.74 13.09 0.15
C SER A 145 16.16 13.28 -0.40
N GLY A 146 17.15 12.93 0.41
CA GLY A 146 18.57 13.05 0.07
C GLY A 146 19.26 14.27 0.70
N TRP A 147 20.55 14.43 0.39
CA TRP A 147 21.35 15.56 0.88
C TRP A 147 21.22 16.78 -0.04
N PRO A 148 21.24 18.02 0.47
CA PRO A 148 21.03 19.23 -0.34
C PRO A 148 21.97 19.39 -1.54
N HIS A 149 23.17 18.82 -1.47
CA HIS A 149 24.19 18.92 -2.52
C HIS A 149 24.28 17.67 -3.41
N GLN A 150 23.32 16.74 -3.29
CA GLN A 150 23.27 15.50 -4.05
C GLN A 150 21.92 15.36 -4.77
N PRO A 151 21.83 14.54 -5.82
CA PRO A 151 20.54 14.20 -6.42
C PRO A 151 19.58 13.59 -5.38
N PRO A 152 18.26 13.81 -5.53
CA PRO A 152 17.27 13.19 -4.66
C PRO A 152 17.42 11.67 -4.56
N CYS A 153 17.28 11.15 -3.34
CA CYS A 153 17.38 9.71 -3.09
C CYS A 153 16.00 9.06 -3.09
N ASN A 154 15.87 7.89 -3.70
CA ASN A 154 14.64 7.11 -3.56
C ASN A 154 14.46 6.62 -2.11
N ALA A 155 13.21 6.47 -1.67
CA ALA A 155 12.93 5.76 -0.43
C ALA A 155 13.23 4.25 -0.58
N PRO A 156 13.61 3.56 0.50
CA PRO A 156 13.70 2.11 0.47
C PRO A 156 12.32 1.48 0.20
N SER A 157 12.32 0.32 -0.44
CA SER A 157 11.12 -0.46 -0.76
C SER A 157 10.11 0.29 -1.66
N TRP A 158 8.81 0.05 -1.48
CA TRP A 158 7.71 0.66 -2.25
C TRP A 158 6.87 1.60 -1.39
N LEU A 159 7.52 2.53 -0.68
CA LEU A 159 6.89 3.39 0.32
C LEU A 159 5.60 4.09 -0.15
N ALA A 160 5.57 4.58 -1.39
CA ALA A 160 4.38 5.22 -1.95
C ALA A 160 3.21 4.22 -2.14
N LEU A 161 3.49 2.99 -2.61
CA LEU A 161 2.47 1.96 -2.78
C LEU A 161 1.96 1.50 -1.40
N ASP A 162 2.88 1.20 -0.47
CA ASP A 162 2.54 0.77 0.89
C ASP A 162 1.74 1.86 1.62
N GLY A 163 2.11 3.13 1.43
CA GLY A 163 1.38 4.29 1.94
C GLY A 163 -0.05 4.37 1.43
N THR A 164 -0.26 4.17 0.13
CA THR A 164 -1.61 4.07 -0.45
C THR A 164 -2.38 2.86 0.09
N SER A 165 -1.73 1.70 0.21
CA SER A 165 -2.36 0.49 0.76
C SER A 165 -2.83 0.67 2.21
N ILE A 166 -2.18 1.53 3.02
CA ILE A 166 -2.65 1.85 4.38
C ILE A 166 -4.02 2.54 4.33
N TYR A 167 -4.26 3.44 3.38
CA TYR A 167 -5.59 3.99 3.17
C TYR A 167 -6.60 2.91 2.79
N ALA A 168 -6.20 1.96 1.93
CA ALA A 168 -7.06 0.83 1.57
C ALA A 168 -7.42 -0.05 2.77
N ALA A 169 -6.45 -0.39 3.62
CA ALA A 169 -6.71 -1.11 4.87
C ALA A 169 -7.61 -0.31 5.82
N THR A 170 -7.40 1.01 5.93
CA THR A 170 -8.23 1.89 6.75
C THR A 170 -9.67 1.93 6.26
N MET A 171 -9.89 2.06 4.96
CA MET A 171 -11.23 2.05 4.35
C MET A 171 -11.91 0.68 4.51
N ALA A 172 -11.16 -0.42 4.35
CA ALA A 172 -11.65 -1.77 4.63
C ALA A 172 -12.11 -1.94 6.10
N LEU A 173 -11.33 -1.43 7.05
CA LEU A 173 -11.67 -1.42 8.48
C LEU A 173 -12.94 -0.59 8.74
N MET A 174 -13.03 0.61 8.16
CA MET A 174 -14.20 1.49 8.32
C MET A 174 -15.46 0.85 7.73
N GLY A 175 -15.37 0.22 6.56
CA GLY A 175 -16.48 -0.49 5.95
C GLY A 175 -16.92 -1.69 6.78
N THR A 176 -15.97 -2.51 7.24
CA THR A 176 -16.24 -3.65 8.13
C THR A 176 -16.94 -3.22 9.41
N LEU A 177 -16.44 -2.15 10.07
CA LEU A 177 -17.04 -1.62 11.29
C LEU A 177 -18.45 -1.09 11.05
N THR A 178 -18.65 -0.38 9.93
CA THR A 178 -19.96 0.18 9.59
C THR A 178 -20.97 -0.92 9.32
N TYR A 179 -20.60 -1.92 8.51
CA TYR A 179 -21.46 -3.06 8.21
C TYR A 179 -21.82 -3.86 9.47
N ARG A 180 -20.83 -4.16 10.34
CA ARG A 180 -21.07 -4.86 11.62
C ARG A 180 -21.97 -4.08 12.59
N ARG A 181 -22.09 -2.76 12.44
CA ARG A 181 -23.00 -1.90 13.22
C ARG A 181 -24.39 -1.76 12.59
N GLY A 182 -24.70 -2.53 11.56
CA GLY A 182 -25.98 -2.45 10.83
C GLY A 182 -26.04 -1.28 9.85
N GLY A 183 -24.89 -0.70 9.49
CA GLY A 183 -24.80 0.30 8.43
C GLY A 183 -24.94 -0.30 7.03
N GLY A 184 -24.93 0.58 6.04
CA GLY A 184 -25.04 0.19 4.63
C GLY A 184 -23.76 -0.41 4.05
N VAL A 185 -23.91 -0.86 2.81
CA VAL A 185 -22.82 -1.30 1.94
C VAL A 185 -21.88 -0.13 1.64
N MET A 186 -20.57 -0.39 1.65
CA MET A 186 -19.53 0.62 1.44
C MET A 186 -18.74 0.37 0.16
N ARG A 187 -18.50 1.46 -0.58
CA ARG A 187 -17.69 1.48 -1.81
C ARG A 187 -16.71 2.64 -1.68
N TYR A 188 -15.42 2.31 -1.69
CA TYR A 188 -14.35 3.28 -1.59
C TYR A 188 -13.50 3.23 -2.86
N GLU A 189 -13.21 4.39 -3.41
CA GLU A 189 -12.20 4.56 -4.44
C GLU A 189 -11.03 5.34 -3.87
N ILE A 190 -9.80 4.87 -4.14
CA ILE A 190 -8.56 5.46 -3.64
C ILE A 190 -7.68 5.79 -4.83
N PRO A 191 -7.58 7.07 -5.22
CA PRO A 191 -6.62 7.51 -6.21
C PRO A 191 -5.21 7.32 -5.67
N PHE A 192 -4.42 6.51 -6.37
CA PHE A 192 -3.09 6.08 -5.93
C PHE A 192 -2.18 7.26 -5.60
N GLU A 193 -2.08 8.23 -6.50
CA GLU A 193 -1.18 9.38 -6.33
C GLU A 193 -1.62 10.26 -5.16
N GLU A 194 -2.91 10.56 -5.02
CA GLU A 194 -3.42 11.40 -3.92
C GLU A 194 -3.20 10.74 -2.56
N ALA A 195 -3.48 9.43 -2.48
CA ALA A 195 -3.23 8.65 -1.27
C ALA A 195 -1.74 8.55 -0.95
N ALA A 196 -0.88 8.39 -1.97
CA ALA A 196 0.57 8.36 -1.78
C ALA A 196 1.08 9.72 -1.27
N VAL A 197 0.65 10.84 -1.87
CA VAL A 197 0.95 12.20 -1.38
C VAL A 197 0.51 12.33 0.07
N ALA A 198 -0.73 11.98 0.39
CA ALA A 198 -1.26 12.10 1.74
C ALA A 198 -0.50 11.21 2.76
N ALA A 199 -0.09 10.01 2.36
CA ALA A 199 0.63 9.07 3.21
C ALA A 199 2.08 9.52 3.50
N ILE A 200 2.80 10.01 2.48
CA ILE A 200 4.25 10.18 2.58
C ILE A 200 4.70 11.64 2.72
N THR A 201 3.87 12.61 2.35
CA THR A 201 4.12 14.04 2.55
C THR A 201 3.09 14.73 3.46
N PRO A 202 2.75 14.17 4.65
CA PRO A 202 1.69 14.72 5.48
C PRO A 202 1.98 16.15 6.02
N TRP A 203 3.26 16.55 6.08
CA TRP A 203 3.69 17.86 6.59
C TRP A 203 4.41 18.73 5.56
N THR A 204 4.74 18.17 4.39
CA THR A 204 5.56 18.81 3.36
C THR A 204 4.78 19.06 2.08
N ARG A 205 3.42 19.02 2.11
CA ARG A 205 2.62 19.62 1.04
C ARG A 205 3.18 21.01 0.83
N PRO A 206 3.90 21.28 -0.29
CA PRO A 206 4.55 22.55 -0.45
C PRO A 206 3.45 23.60 -0.37
N LEU A 207 3.60 24.58 0.52
CA LEU A 207 2.73 25.75 0.54
C LEU A 207 3.02 26.57 -0.72
N TYR A 208 2.72 25.99 -1.88
CA TYR A 208 3.00 26.59 -3.16
C TYR A 208 2.09 27.80 -3.31
N SER A 209 2.70 28.97 -3.24
CA SER A 209 2.07 30.25 -3.51
C SER A 209 2.71 30.81 -4.76
N TYR A 210 1.88 31.30 -5.69
CA TYR A 210 2.34 32.04 -6.86
C TYR A 210 3.26 33.22 -6.46
N GLY A 211 3.01 33.82 -5.30
CA GLY A 211 3.85 34.87 -4.73
C GLY A 211 5.26 34.42 -4.34
N MET A 212 5.46 33.15 -3.93
CA MET A 212 6.81 32.64 -3.63
C MET A 212 7.66 32.48 -4.89
N HIS A 213 7.04 31.98 -5.97
CA HIS A 213 7.71 31.88 -7.27
C HIS A 213 8.04 33.26 -7.86
N ALA A 214 7.12 34.23 -7.73
CA ALA A 214 7.36 35.62 -8.17
C ALA A 214 8.43 36.33 -7.33
N ALA A 215 8.58 35.97 -6.05
CA ALA A 215 9.60 36.50 -5.15
C ALA A 215 10.98 35.81 -5.26
N GLY A 216 11.15 34.85 -6.17
CA GLY A 216 12.40 34.08 -6.33
C GLY A 216 12.71 33.14 -5.15
N GLN A 217 11.74 32.90 -4.27
CA GLN A 217 11.86 31.90 -3.21
C GLN A 217 11.65 30.53 -3.85
N GLY A 218 12.71 29.72 -3.90
CA GLY A 218 12.61 28.32 -4.33
C GLY A 218 11.61 27.55 -3.48
N ILE A 219 11.13 26.42 -3.98
CA ILE A 219 10.25 25.53 -3.22
C ILE A 219 11.10 24.83 -2.15
N ALA A 220 11.25 25.45 -0.98
CA ALA A 220 11.86 24.81 0.17
C ALA A 220 10.87 23.78 0.73
N THR A 221 10.95 22.56 0.22
CA THR A 221 10.21 21.37 0.70
C THR A 221 10.83 20.78 1.96
N ALA A 222 12.07 21.18 2.30
CA ALA A 222 12.74 20.81 3.53
C ALA A 222 12.19 21.62 4.72
N ARG A 223 11.84 20.92 5.80
CA ARG A 223 11.35 21.53 7.03
C ARG A 223 12.38 22.51 7.62
N LEU A 224 12.08 23.80 7.58
CA LEU A 224 12.71 24.84 8.42
C LEU A 224 11.93 24.91 9.75
N GLY A 225 11.97 23.84 10.54
CA GLY A 225 11.33 23.81 11.85
C GLY A 225 12.18 24.54 12.90
N ALA A 226 11.53 25.19 13.88
CA ALA A 226 12.22 25.67 15.08
C ALA A 226 12.86 24.48 15.81
N ALA A 227 14.17 24.53 16.00
CA ALA A 227 15.10 23.44 16.32
C ALA A 227 15.39 22.52 15.11
N ALA A 228 16.45 22.85 14.38
CA ALA A 228 17.09 21.94 13.43
C ALA A 228 17.38 20.62 14.16
N LEU A 229 16.89 19.50 13.62
CA LEU A 229 17.13 18.15 14.12
C LEU A 229 18.36 17.58 13.40
N PRO A 230 19.58 18.01 13.75
CA PRO A 230 20.72 17.88 12.88
C PRO A 230 21.19 16.44 12.94
N ILE A 231 21.69 15.96 11.81
CA ILE A 231 22.46 14.74 11.77
C ILE A 231 23.93 15.15 11.91
N TYR A 232 24.58 14.70 12.98
CA TYR A 232 25.98 14.94 13.27
C TYR A 232 26.81 13.71 12.91
N GLU A 233 28.01 13.93 12.39
CA GLU A 233 29.01 12.87 12.22
C GLU A 233 29.60 12.50 13.58
N ALA A 234 29.79 11.19 13.81
CA ALA A 234 30.38 10.60 15.00
C ALA A 234 31.55 9.67 14.61
N LEU A 235 32.28 9.13 15.58
CA LEU A 235 33.47 8.31 15.33
C LEU A 235 33.20 7.07 14.45
N ASP A 236 32.00 6.51 14.52
CA ASP A 236 31.60 5.27 13.85
C ASP A 236 30.24 5.38 13.12
N GLY A 237 29.82 6.60 12.75
CA GLY A 237 28.59 6.81 12.00
C GLY A 237 27.97 8.18 12.19
N TYR A 238 26.65 8.22 12.38
CA TYR A 238 25.88 9.46 12.49
C TYR A 238 24.91 9.42 13.67
N VAL A 239 24.70 10.57 14.32
CA VAL A 239 23.75 10.75 15.42
C VAL A 239 22.75 11.85 15.06
N ARG A 240 21.46 11.57 15.24
CA ARG A 240 20.39 12.59 15.12
C ARG A 240 20.05 13.15 16.50
N ALA A 241 20.26 14.44 16.71
CA ALA A 241 19.92 15.08 17.98
C ALA A 241 18.54 15.75 17.94
N LEU A 242 17.71 15.47 18.94
CA LEU A 242 16.42 16.14 19.20
C LEU A 242 16.54 16.84 20.56
N ALA A 243 16.87 18.12 20.57
CA ALA A 243 16.86 18.94 21.77
C ALA A 243 15.51 19.66 21.85
N VAL A 244 14.61 19.15 22.68
CA VAL A 244 13.32 19.77 22.99
C VAL A 244 13.33 20.23 24.44
N THR A 245 12.68 21.36 24.72
CA THR A 245 12.39 21.77 26.09
C THR A 245 11.42 20.75 26.71
N PRO A 246 11.63 20.30 27.95
CA PRO A 246 10.71 19.38 28.64
C PRO A 246 9.27 19.89 28.70
#